data_AF-A0A7X7G6F6-F1
#
_entry.id   AF-A0A7X7G6F6-F1
#
_cell.length_a   1.000
_cell.length_b   1.000
_cell.length_c   1.000
_cell.angle_alpha   90.00
_cell.angle_beta   90.00
_cell.angle_gamma   90.00
#
_symmetry.space_group_name_H-M   'P 1'
#
loop_
_entity.id
_entity.type
_entity.pdbx_description
1 polymer ?
#
loop_
_entity_poly.entity_id
_entity_poly.type
_entity_poly.pdbx_seq_one_letter_code
_entity_poly.pdbx_strand_id
1 'polypeptide(L)'
;MLQGFKDFIARGNAIEMAVGIVLGLAFTEVVNAVVDGLITPLIAAMGGVPDLSELWMFELNEAVFSIGAILGAIINFLIVAAALYFVIVMPLNKLAERRKQGVEPEPEAPAEDVRLLQEIRDLLATRREI
;
A
#
# COMPACT_ATOMS: atom_id res chain seq x y z
N MET A 1 1.67 28.73 17.47
CA MET A 1 1.04 27.68 16.64
C MET A 1 1.92 27.24 15.47
N LEU A 2 2.43 28.16 14.65
CA LEU A 2 3.36 27.85 13.54
C LEU A 2 4.64 27.10 13.99
N GLN A 3 5.21 27.47 15.15
CA GLN A 3 6.36 26.75 15.71
C GLN A 3 6.01 25.30 16.08
N GLY A 4 4.89 25.08 16.79
CA GLY A 4 4.43 23.74 17.15
C GLY A 4 4.01 22.86 15.97
N PHE A 5 3.55 23.47 14.86
CA PHE A 5 3.29 22.77 13.60
C PHE A 5 4.59 22.34 12.91
N LYS A 6 5.60 23.24 12.88
CA LYS A 6 6.94 22.91 12.39
C LYS A 6 7.59 21.80 13.21
N ASP A 7 7.49 21.86 14.54
CA ASP A 7 8.02 20.83 15.44
C ASP A 7 7.26 19.49 15.30
N PHE A 8 5.96 19.53 14.93
CA PHE A 8 5.18 18.33 14.63
C PHE A 8 5.59 17.65 13.33
N ILE A 9 5.80 18.44 12.27
CA ILE A 9 6.30 17.94 10.98
C ILE A 9 7.74 17.45 11.10
N ALA A 10 8.57 18.13 11.89
CA ALA A 10 9.96 17.75 12.12
C ALA A 10 10.16 16.40 12.83
N ARG A 11 9.09 15.81 13.41
CA ARG A 11 9.13 14.47 14.01
C ARG A 11 9.26 13.32 12.99
N GLY A 12 9.32 13.60 11.68
CA GLY A 12 9.62 12.63 10.61
C GLY A 12 8.45 11.70 10.26
N ASN A 13 7.85 11.05 11.27
CA ASN A 13 6.75 10.11 11.13
C ASN A 13 5.53 10.70 10.37
N ALA A 14 5.22 11.99 10.58
CA ALA A 14 4.11 12.65 9.91
C ALA A 14 4.38 12.91 8.41
N ILE A 15 5.62 13.20 8.03
CA ILE A 15 6.01 13.47 6.64
C ILE A 15 5.98 12.17 5.84
N GLU A 16 6.57 11.10 6.37
CA GLU A 16 6.62 9.80 5.70
C GLU A 16 5.22 9.24 5.45
N MET A 17 4.34 9.32 6.46
CA MET A 17 2.93 8.94 6.30
C MET A 17 2.21 9.81 5.25
N ALA A 18 2.41 11.14 5.29
CA ALA A 18 1.78 12.04 4.34
C ALA A 18 2.21 11.74 2.89
N VAL A 19 3.51 11.51 2.66
CA VAL A 19 4.05 11.14 1.36
C VAL A 19 3.46 9.81 0.89
N GLY A 20 3.40 8.80 1.78
CA GLY A 20 2.80 7.50 1.47
C GLY A 20 1.34 7.59 1.04
N ILE A 21 0.52 8.39 1.74
CA ILE A 21 -0.90 8.59 1.41
C ILE A 21 -1.06 9.29 0.05
N VAL A 22 -0.32 10.38 -0.17
CA VAL A 22 -0.40 11.15 -1.43
C VAL A 22 0.01 10.29 -2.63
N LEU A 23 1.09 9.51 -2.50
CA LEU A 23 1.52 8.59 -3.55
C LEU A 23 0.50 7.47 -3.80
N GLY A 24 -0.13 6.94 -2.74
CA GLY A 24 -1.19 5.93 -2.87
C GLY A 24 -2.40 6.45 -3.64
N LEU A 25 -2.83 7.68 -3.36
CA LEU A 25 -3.94 8.33 -4.07
C LEU A 25 -3.59 8.56 -5.55
N ALA A 26 -2.42 9.14 -5.83
CA ALA A 26 -1.98 9.40 -7.21
C ALA A 26 -1.84 8.11 -8.04
N PHE A 27 -1.35 7.03 -7.43
CA PHE A 27 -1.26 5.75 -8.14
C PHE A 27 -2.64 5.15 -8.45
N THR A 28 -3.59 5.30 -7.52
CA THR A 28 -4.97 4.83 -7.72
C THR A 28 -5.62 5.53 -8.91
N GLU A 29 -5.40 6.85 -9.06
CA GLU A 29 -5.88 7.61 -10.22
C GLU A 29 -5.29 7.10 -11.55
N VAL A 30 -3.99 6.79 -11.59
CA VAL A 30 -3.35 6.24 -12.79
C VAL A 30 -3.95 4.88 -13.16
N VAL A 31 -4.17 4.01 -12.18
CA VAL A 31 -4.76 2.69 -12.45
C VAL A 31 -6.21 2.83 -12.91
N ASN A 32 -7.00 3.67 -12.25
CA ASN A 32 -8.38 3.94 -12.66
C ASN A 32 -8.44 4.49 -14.09
N ALA A 33 -7.55 5.40 -14.48
CA ALA A 33 -7.48 5.91 -15.85
C ALA A 33 -7.22 4.80 -16.88
N VAL A 34 -6.42 3.79 -16.54
CA VAL A 34 -6.19 2.61 -17.39
C VAL A 34 -7.43 1.71 -17.41
N VAL A 35 -8.09 1.50 -16.27
CA VAL A 35 -9.31 0.70 -16.21
C VAL A 35 -10.40 1.35 -17.04
N ASP A 36 -10.69 2.62 -16.82
CA ASP A 36 -11.74 3.38 -17.50
C ASP A 36 -11.43 3.57 -18.99
N GLY A 37 -10.16 3.75 -19.34
CA GLY A 37 -9.73 4.01 -20.72
C GLY A 37 -9.58 2.76 -21.60
N LEU A 38 -9.26 1.60 -21.01
CA LEU A 38 -8.97 0.37 -21.76
C LEU A 38 -9.85 -0.81 -21.35
N ILE A 39 -10.01 -1.05 -20.05
CA ILE A 39 -10.64 -2.27 -19.56
C ILE A 39 -12.18 -2.16 -19.61
N THR A 40 -12.76 -1.06 -19.15
CA THR A 40 -14.20 -0.82 -19.18
C THR A 40 -14.76 -0.87 -20.60
N PRO A 41 -14.17 -0.21 -21.61
CA PRO A 41 -14.63 -0.33 -23.00
C PRO A 41 -14.49 -1.74 -23.58
N LEU A 42 -13.44 -2.48 -23.19
CA LEU A 42 -13.23 -3.86 -23.63
C LEU A 42 -14.29 -4.80 -23.06
N ILE A 43 -14.62 -4.66 -21.77
CA ILE A 43 -15.68 -5.42 -21.12
C ILE A 43 -17.04 -5.05 -21.73
N ALA A 44 -17.30 -3.76 -21.95
CA ALA A 44 -18.51 -3.29 -22.60
C ALA A 44 -18.68 -3.85 -24.03
N ALA A 45 -17.58 -3.90 -24.80
CA ALA A 45 -17.58 -4.48 -26.14
C ALA A 45 -17.89 -5.99 -26.14
N MET A 46 -17.49 -6.72 -25.10
CA MET A 46 -17.79 -8.16 -24.96
C MET A 46 -19.18 -8.42 -24.35
N GLY A 47 -19.65 -7.56 -23.46
CA GLY A 47 -20.94 -7.68 -22.76
C GLY A 47 -22.13 -7.07 -23.51
N GLY A 48 -21.88 -6.31 -24.57
CA GLY A 48 -22.92 -5.72 -25.44
C GLY A 48 -23.64 -4.50 -24.85
N VAL A 49 -23.28 -4.06 -23.64
CA VAL A 49 -23.82 -2.86 -22.99
C VAL A 49 -22.65 -1.92 -22.64
N PRO A 50 -22.68 -0.64 -23.06
CA PRO A 50 -21.64 0.36 -22.76
C PRO A 50 -21.39 0.55 -21.27
N ASP A 51 -22.44 0.37 -20.47
CA ASP A 51 -22.42 0.58 -19.05
C ASP A 51 -22.98 -0.65 -18.33
N LEU A 52 -22.12 -1.29 -17.53
CA LEU A 52 -22.55 -2.41 -16.71
C LEU A 52 -23.62 -1.97 -15.71
N SER A 53 -23.69 -0.68 -15.34
CA SER A 53 -24.67 -0.18 -14.37
C SER A 53 -26.13 -0.29 -14.80
N GLU A 54 -26.40 -0.31 -16.11
CA GLU A 54 -27.75 -0.47 -16.65
C GLU A 54 -28.22 -1.94 -16.66
N LEU A 55 -27.31 -2.89 -16.43
CA LEU A 55 -27.68 -4.28 -16.29
C LEU A 55 -28.44 -4.48 -14.97
N TRP A 56 -29.70 -4.89 -15.12
CA TRP A 56 -30.57 -5.30 -14.03
C TRP A 56 -30.89 -4.15 -13.07
N MET A 57 -31.23 -3.00 -13.67
CA MET A 57 -31.80 -1.85 -12.98
C MET A 57 -33.27 -2.12 -12.65
N PHE A 58 -33.67 -1.96 -11.39
CA PHE A 58 -35.07 -1.99 -10.98
C PHE A 58 -35.37 -0.86 -10.00
N GLU A 59 -36.52 -0.22 -10.18
CA GLU A 59 -37.01 0.85 -9.32
C GLU A 59 -38.01 0.29 -8.32
N LEU A 60 -37.80 0.57 -7.04
CA LEU A 60 -38.69 0.16 -5.97
C LEU A 60 -38.94 1.36 -5.04
N ASN A 61 -40.14 1.94 -5.09
CA ASN A 61 -40.52 3.14 -4.33
C ASN A 61 -39.51 4.31 -4.50
N GLU A 62 -39.26 4.74 -5.74
CA GLU A 62 -38.32 5.82 -6.10
C GLU A 62 -36.83 5.54 -5.81
N ALA A 63 -36.50 4.37 -5.25
CA ALA A 63 -35.11 3.92 -5.11
C ALA A 63 -34.67 3.10 -6.32
N VAL A 64 -33.62 3.56 -6.99
CA VAL A 64 -32.98 2.90 -8.12
C VAL A 64 -31.97 1.88 -7.60
N PHE A 65 -32.21 0.60 -7.85
CA PHE A 65 -31.25 -0.47 -7.57
C PHE A 65 -30.56 -0.91 -8.85
N SER A 66 -29.23 -0.78 -8.91
CA SER A 66 -28.42 -1.14 -10.07
C SER A 66 -27.42 -2.24 -9.70
N ILE A 67 -27.81 -3.51 -9.87
CA ILE A 67 -26.92 -4.65 -9.56
C ILE A 67 -25.67 -4.61 -10.44
N GLY A 68 -25.83 -4.20 -11.69
CA GLY A 68 -24.74 -4.05 -12.63
C GLY A 68 -23.68 -3.01 -12.21
N ALA A 69 -24.08 -1.96 -11.46
CA ALA A 69 -23.13 -0.97 -10.95
C ALA A 69 -22.24 -1.57 -9.86
N ILE A 70 -22.83 -2.44 -9.02
CA ILE A 70 -22.09 -3.18 -7.98
C ILE A 70 -21.10 -4.13 -8.63
N LEU A 71 -21.52 -4.86 -9.67
CA LEU A 71 -20.64 -5.78 -10.39
C LEU A 71 -19.47 -5.02 -11.05
N GLY A 72 -19.74 -3.88 -11.69
CA GLY A 72 -18.71 -3.01 -12.27
C GLY A 72 -17.71 -2.52 -11.21
N ALA A 73 -18.19 -2.09 -10.05
CA ALA A 73 -17.34 -1.68 -8.94
C ALA A 73 -16.45 -2.81 -8.41
N ILE A 74 -16.97 -4.04 -8.31
CA ILE A 74 -16.20 -5.22 -7.90
C ILE A 74 -15.11 -5.54 -8.93
N ILE A 75 -15.44 -5.52 -10.22
CA ILE A 75 -14.48 -5.78 -11.29
C ILE A 75 -13.36 -4.72 -11.26
N ASN A 76 -13.72 -3.44 -11.15
CA ASN A 76 -12.74 -2.36 -11.03
C ASN A 76 -11.83 -2.56 -9.81
N PHE A 77 -12.40 -2.86 -8.65
CA PHE A 77 -11.64 -3.13 -7.42
C PHE A 77 -10.64 -4.29 -7.61
N LEU A 78 -11.06 -5.39 -8.23
CA LEU A 78 -10.19 -6.54 -8.49
C LEU A 78 -9.05 -6.19 -9.44
N ILE A 79 -9.30 -5.37 -10.47
CA ILE A 79 -8.25 -4.93 -11.40
C ILE A 79 -7.25 -4.01 -10.70
N VAL A 80 -7.72 -3.04 -9.91
CA VAL A 80 -6.86 -2.13 -9.15
C VAL A 80 -5.99 -2.92 -8.16
N ALA A 81 -6.60 -3.84 -7.42
CA ALA A 81 -5.89 -4.72 -6.49
C ALA A 81 -4.84 -5.59 -7.21
N ALA A 82 -5.20 -6.16 -8.36
CA ALA A 82 -4.27 -6.94 -9.18
C ALA A 82 -3.10 -6.08 -9.68
N ALA A 83 -3.37 -4.89 -10.21
CA ALA A 83 -2.33 -3.97 -10.70
C ALA A 83 -1.36 -3.58 -9.57
N LEU A 84 -1.87 -3.19 -8.40
CA LEU A 84 -1.05 -2.90 -7.22
C LEU A 84 -0.22 -4.11 -6.78
N TYR A 85 -0.83 -5.30 -6.76
CA TYR A 85 -0.14 -6.52 -6.37
C TYR A 85 0.99 -6.87 -7.35
N PHE A 86 0.73 -6.87 -8.65
CA PHE A 86 1.73 -7.26 -9.65
C PHE A 86 2.83 -6.21 -9.84
N VAL A 87 2.52 -4.91 -9.77
CA VAL A 87 3.49 -3.84 -10.03
C VAL A 87 4.30 -3.46 -8.80
N ILE A 88 3.71 -3.55 -7.60
CA ILE A 88 4.37 -3.10 -6.36
C ILE A 88 4.70 -4.28 -5.46
N VAL A 89 3.69 -5.05 -5.04
CA VAL A 89 3.87 -6.07 -3.99
C VAL A 89 4.76 -7.22 -4.47
N MET A 90 4.51 -7.74 -5.68
CA MET A 90 5.26 -8.85 -6.25
C MET A 90 6.76 -8.56 -6.42
N PRO A 91 7.20 -7.44 -7.05
CA PRO A 91 8.62 -7.15 -7.17
C PRO A 91 9.28 -6.83 -5.83
N LEU A 92 8.57 -6.15 -4.92
CA LEU A 92 9.10 -5.91 -3.57
C LEU A 92 9.29 -7.20 -2.79
N ASN A 93 8.32 -8.12 -2.84
CA ASN A 93 8.43 -9.45 -2.22
C ASN A 93 9.58 -10.26 -2.84
N LYS A 94 9.68 -10.27 -4.18
CA LYS A 94 10.76 -10.96 -4.89
C LYS A 94 12.14 -10.37 -4.57
N LEU A 95 12.24 -9.05 -4.41
CA LEU A 95 13.49 -8.40 -4.01
C LEU A 95 13.84 -8.72 -2.56
N ALA A 96 12.85 -8.71 -1.67
CA ALA A 96 13.03 -9.08 -0.26
C ALA A 96 13.46 -10.55 -0.09
N GLU A 97 12.89 -11.46 -0.86
CA GLU A 97 13.31 -12.88 -0.89
C GLU A 97 14.76 -13.03 -1.36
N ARG A 98 15.16 -12.30 -2.41
CA ARG A 98 16.57 -12.30 -2.88
C ARG A 98 17.52 -11.71 -1.85
N ARG A 99 17.07 -10.74 -1.05
CA ARG A 99 17.86 -10.16 0.04
C ARG A 99 18.02 -11.14 1.20
N LYS A 100 16.99 -11.93 1.51
CA LYS A 100 17.03 -13.02 2.51
C LYS A 100 17.87 -14.23 2.07
N GLN A 101 18.04 -14.44 0.77
CA GLN A 101 18.81 -15.58 0.22
C GLN A 101 20.30 -15.25 -0.02
N GLY A 102 20.68 -13.96 -0.07
CA GLY A 102 22.06 -13.52 -0.29
C GLY A 102 22.76 -12.90 0.92
N VAL A 103 22.04 -12.73 2.03
CA VAL A 103 22.55 -12.15 3.27
C VAL A 103 22.07 -13.07 4.39
N GLU A 104 22.97 -13.93 4.89
CA GLU A 104 22.91 -14.36 6.29
C GLU A 104 22.70 -13.08 7.09
N PRO A 105 21.63 -12.95 7.90
CA PRO A 105 21.17 -11.66 8.40
C PRO A 105 22.38 -10.94 8.98
N GLU A 106 22.84 -9.89 8.28
CA GLU A 106 23.87 -9.01 8.81
C GLU A 106 23.26 -8.58 10.14
N PRO A 107 23.87 -8.93 11.29
CA PRO A 107 23.27 -8.66 12.57
C PRO A 107 22.99 -7.18 12.55
N GLU A 108 21.70 -6.82 12.56
CA GLU A 108 21.27 -5.43 12.57
C GLU A 108 22.15 -4.76 13.61
N ALA A 109 22.97 -3.80 13.18
CA ALA A 109 23.93 -3.16 14.06
C ALA A 109 23.12 -2.81 15.31
N PRO A 110 23.46 -3.39 16.48
CA PRO A 110 22.51 -3.41 17.57
C PRO A 110 22.06 -1.99 17.82
N ALA A 111 20.74 -1.79 18.00
CA ALA A 111 20.20 -0.48 18.33
C ALA A 111 21.11 0.16 19.40
N GLU A 112 21.29 1.48 19.39
CA GLU A 112 22.29 2.14 20.23
C GLU A 112 22.16 1.71 21.72
N ASP A 113 20.93 1.49 22.18
CA ASP A 113 20.60 0.90 23.47
C ASP A 113 21.14 -0.53 23.65
N VAL A 114 20.98 -1.40 22.65
CA VAL A 114 21.50 -2.77 22.67
C VAL A 114 23.04 -2.78 22.65
N ARG A 115 23.68 -1.85 21.92
CA ARG A 115 25.13 -1.66 21.96
C ARG A 115 25.60 -1.20 23.35
N LEU A 116 24.94 -0.21 23.92
CA LEU A 116 25.21 0.25 25.28
C LEU A 116 25.03 -0.89 26.30
N LEU A 117 24.00 -1.71 26.15
CA LEU A 117 23.79 -2.87 27.02
C LEU A 117 24.86 -3.95 26.84
N GLN A 118 25.38 -4.15 25.63
CA GLN A 118 26.52 -5.05 25.38
C GLN A 118 27.79 -4.50 26.04
N GLU A 119 28.08 -3.21 25.88
CA GLU A 119 29.23 -2.56 26.53
C GLU A 119 29.11 -2.63 28.06
N ILE A 120 27.92 -2.37 28.62
CA ILE A 120 27.67 -2.50 30.07
C ILE A 120 27.86 -3.95 30.54
N ARG A 121 27.33 -4.93 29.79
CA ARG A 121 27.51 -6.37 30.09
C ARG A 121 29.00 -6.72 30.15
N ASP A 122 29.76 -6.28 29.15
CA ASP A 122 31.18 -6.60 29.02
C ASP A 122 31.99 -5.93 30.14
N LEU A 123 31.69 -4.67 30.49
CA LEU A 123 32.29 -3.98 31.63
C LEU A 123 31.98 -4.65 32.98
N LEU A 124 30.75 -5.14 33.16
CA LEU A 124 30.36 -5.87 34.37
C LEU A 124 31.01 -7.25 34.46
N ALA A 125 31.19 -7.94 33.32
CA ALA A 125 31.90 -9.22 33.26
C ALA A 125 33.37 -9.03 33.66
N THR A 126 34.05 -8.03 33.10
CA THR A 126 35.44 -7.70 33.46
C THR A 126 35.59 -7.32 34.94
N ARG A 127 34.63 -6.59 35.51
CA ARG A 127 34.65 -6.22 36.94
C ARG A 127 34.49 -7.42 37.88
N ARG A 128 33.83 -8.49 37.44
CA ARG A 128 33.59 -9.71 38.24
C ARG A 128 34.83 -10.61 38.28
N GLU A 129 35.75 -10.46 37.33
CA GLU A 129 37.00 -11.23 37.24
C GLU A 129 38.16 -10.62 38.04
N ILE A 130 37.97 -9.43 38.65
CA ILE A 130 38.90 -8.75 39.58
C ILE A 130 38.36 -8.87 41.00
#